data_AF-A0A258HBX2-F1
#
_entry.id   AF-A0A258HBX2-F1
#
_cell.length_a   1.000
_cell.length_b   1.000
_cell.length_c   1.000
_cell.angle_alpha   90.00
_cell.angle_beta   90.00
_cell.angle_gamma   90.00
#
_symmetry.space_group_name_H-M   'P 1'
#
loop_
_entity.id
_entity.type
_entity.pdbx_description
1 polymer ?
#
loop_
_entity_poly.entity_id
_entity_poly.type
_entity_poly.pdbx_seq_one_letter_code
_entity_poly.pdbx_strand_id
1 'polypeptide(L)'
;MHNMELYLKTSYRLAEQLTRAYSTSFSVSSRLFDRAISKHIYAVYGLVRIADEIVDTYRGRDMLETLNQLEYHTLDQLGRVDSFSTNPIVHAFVDTAKQFDIDNDLIQPFFESMRTDITKHTFTADEYKNYIYGSADVIGLMCLRIFTDGNIDEYKKLEEGAAALGSAYQKVNFLRDIKADFDERGRIYFPGTTFETFDDAAKDEIQVDIEADFERAHQAIQGLPSNARKAVATSYMYYWRLFQLLKKASAEDIKAERLRIPTATKIRLYAKAKVGR
;
A
#
# COMPACT_ATOMS: atom_id res chain seq x y z
N MET A 1 -6.26 -31.32 13.02
CA MET A 1 -5.37 -30.22 12.62
C MET A 1 -4.13 -30.31 13.48
N HIS A 2 -2.96 -30.42 12.86
CA HIS A 2 -1.68 -30.38 13.56
C HIS A 2 -1.49 -28.99 14.21
N ASN A 3 -0.87 -28.87 15.39
CA ASN A 3 -0.81 -27.60 16.15
C ASN A 3 -0.24 -26.42 15.34
N MET A 4 0.72 -26.69 14.44
CA MET A 4 1.30 -25.69 13.53
C MET A 4 0.30 -25.19 12.48
N GLU A 5 -0.54 -26.07 11.94
CA GLU A 5 -1.58 -25.70 10.97
C GLU A 5 -2.63 -24.79 11.61
N LEU A 6 -2.98 -25.06 12.88
CA LEU A 6 -3.87 -24.19 13.65
C LEU A 6 -3.26 -22.81 13.89
N TYR A 7 -1.96 -22.76 14.23
CA TYR A 7 -1.25 -21.50 14.42
C TYR A 7 -1.25 -20.67 13.13
N LEU A 8 -0.81 -21.25 12.01
CA LEU A 8 -0.78 -20.57 10.71
C LEU A 8 -2.16 -20.06 10.27
N LYS A 9 -3.21 -20.89 10.39
CA LYS A 9 -4.57 -20.47 10.08
C LYS A 9 -5.05 -19.33 10.98
N THR A 10 -4.59 -19.28 12.23
CA THR A 10 -4.92 -18.21 13.17
C THR A 10 -4.17 -16.93 12.81
N SER A 11 -2.90 -17.03 12.47
CA SER A 11 -2.06 -15.95 11.96
C SER A 11 -2.69 -15.23 10.76
N TYR A 12 -3.15 -15.98 9.75
CA TYR A 12 -3.87 -15.39 8.61
C TYR A 12 -5.16 -14.66 9.02
N ARG A 13 -5.93 -15.22 9.96
CA ARG A 13 -7.16 -14.57 10.45
C ARG A 13 -6.87 -13.28 11.21
N LEU A 14 -5.79 -13.24 11.98
CA LEU A 14 -5.37 -12.04 12.69
C LEU A 14 -4.93 -10.94 11.69
N ALA A 15 -4.23 -11.30 10.62
CA ALA A 15 -3.87 -10.36 9.56
C ALA A 15 -5.11 -9.79 8.85
N GLU A 16 -6.11 -10.63 8.58
CA GLU A 16 -7.41 -10.18 8.05
C GLU A 16 -8.14 -9.23 9.02
N GLN A 17 -8.17 -9.54 10.31
CA GLN A 17 -8.81 -8.70 11.33
C GLN A 17 -8.12 -7.34 11.45
N LEU A 18 -6.79 -7.33 11.48
CA LEU A 18 -5.99 -6.11 11.49
C LEU A 18 -6.31 -5.24 10.26
N THR A 19 -6.27 -5.84 9.07
CA THR A 19 -6.59 -5.13 7.82
C THR A 19 -7.98 -4.48 7.86
N ARG A 20 -8.98 -5.23 8.35
CA ARG A 20 -10.37 -4.78 8.45
C ARG A 20 -10.56 -3.63 9.43
N ALA A 21 -9.76 -3.57 10.50
CA ALA A 21 -9.80 -2.48 11.47
C ALA A 21 -9.24 -1.17 10.88
N TYR A 22 -8.17 -1.24 10.10
CA TYR A 22 -7.42 -0.05 9.67
C TYR A 22 -7.82 0.54 8.32
N SER A 23 -8.44 -0.21 7.39
CA SER A 23 -8.76 0.33 6.06
C SER A 23 -10.15 0.00 5.55
N THR A 24 -11.03 1.00 5.50
CA THR A 24 -12.39 0.81 4.93
C THR A 24 -12.39 0.62 3.42
N SER A 25 -11.54 1.33 2.68
CA SER A 25 -11.51 1.25 1.20
C SER A 25 -10.88 -0.07 0.74
N PHE A 26 -9.70 -0.41 1.27
CA PHE A 26 -9.01 -1.66 0.94
C PHE A 26 -9.78 -2.89 1.45
N SER A 27 -10.40 -2.81 2.64
CA SER A 27 -11.22 -3.93 3.15
C SER A 27 -12.49 -4.20 2.36
N VAL A 28 -12.93 -3.25 1.52
CA VAL A 28 -14.07 -3.47 0.62
C VAL A 28 -13.60 -4.09 -0.69
N SER A 29 -12.54 -3.55 -1.33
CA SER A 29 -12.01 -4.13 -2.58
C SER A 29 -11.42 -5.52 -2.37
N SER A 30 -10.74 -5.76 -1.24
CA SER A 30 -10.14 -7.06 -0.92
C SER A 30 -11.13 -8.22 -0.79
N ARG A 31 -12.41 -7.93 -0.55
CA ARG A 31 -13.48 -8.96 -0.53
C ARG A 31 -13.77 -9.55 -1.91
N LEU A 32 -13.26 -8.93 -2.97
CA LEU A 32 -13.44 -9.38 -4.35
C LEU A 32 -12.25 -10.22 -4.84
N PHE A 33 -11.20 -10.39 -4.03
CA PHE A 33 -10.15 -11.36 -4.33
C PHE A 33 -10.72 -12.77 -4.25
N ASP A 34 -10.23 -13.66 -5.11
CA ASP A 34 -10.54 -15.08 -5.00
C ASP A 34 -10.08 -15.63 -3.65
N ARG A 35 -10.84 -16.59 -3.14
CA ARG A 35 -10.61 -17.20 -1.82
C ARG A 35 -9.21 -17.84 -1.69
N ALA A 36 -8.62 -18.27 -2.81
CA ALA A 36 -7.29 -18.84 -2.85
C ALA A 36 -6.20 -17.82 -2.45
N ILE A 37 -6.34 -16.57 -2.87
CA ILE A 37 -5.31 -15.54 -2.68
C ILE A 37 -5.64 -14.53 -1.58
N SER A 38 -6.91 -14.39 -1.17
CA SER A 38 -7.33 -13.32 -0.25
C SER A 38 -6.59 -13.30 1.09
N LYS A 39 -6.33 -14.47 1.70
CA LYS A 39 -5.58 -14.58 2.97
C LYS A 39 -4.14 -14.05 2.84
N HIS A 40 -3.52 -14.24 1.67
CA HIS A 40 -2.15 -13.82 1.39
C HIS A 40 -2.06 -12.31 1.21
N ILE A 41 -3.07 -11.71 0.56
CA ILE A 41 -3.19 -10.25 0.47
C ILE A 41 -3.36 -9.62 1.86
N TYR A 42 -4.14 -10.25 2.75
CA TYR A 42 -4.24 -9.79 4.14
C TYR A 42 -2.93 -9.94 4.91
N ALA A 43 -2.12 -10.95 4.63
CA ALA A 43 -0.82 -11.12 5.26
C ALA A 43 0.19 -10.04 4.85
N VAL A 44 0.25 -9.69 3.55
CA VAL A 44 1.05 -8.56 3.05
C VAL A 44 0.61 -7.26 3.73
N TYR A 45 -0.69 -6.96 3.68
CA TYR A 45 -1.21 -5.74 4.31
C TYR A 45 -0.97 -5.72 5.82
N GLY A 46 -1.04 -6.89 6.47
CA GLY A 46 -0.80 -7.02 7.91
C GLY A 46 0.61 -6.58 8.31
N LEU A 47 1.64 -7.05 7.60
CA LEU A 47 3.02 -6.62 7.87
C LEU A 47 3.18 -5.13 7.65
N VAL A 48 2.71 -4.63 6.50
CA VAL A 48 2.78 -3.22 6.13
C VAL A 48 2.15 -2.37 7.23
N ARG A 49 0.93 -2.70 7.67
CA ARG A 49 0.23 -1.92 8.68
C ARG A 49 0.93 -1.94 10.03
N ILE A 50 1.56 -3.04 10.45
CA ILE A 50 2.33 -3.03 11.70
C ILE A 50 3.49 -2.05 11.60
N ALA A 51 4.25 -2.06 10.50
CA ALA A 51 5.37 -1.15 10.33
C ALA A 51 4.88 0.31 10.29
N ASP A 52 3.80 0.58 9.57
CA ASP A 52 3.16 1.91 9.58
C ASP A 52 2.77 2.34 11.00
N GLU A 53 2.15 1.47 11.82
CA GLU A 53 1.77 1.85 13.20
C GLU A 53 2.97 2.13 14.10
N ILE A 54 4.12 1.49 13.86
CA ILE A 54 5.37 1.82 14.56
C ILE A 54 5.80 3.25 14.22
N VAL A 55 5.66 3.68 12.97
CA VAL A 55 6.08 5.02 12.54
C VAL A 55 5.02 6.08 12.86
N ASP A 56 3.76 5.78 12.57
CA ASP A 56 2.62 6.69 12.61
C ASP A 56 2.04 6.86 14.01
N THR A 57 2.02 5.81 14.84
CA THR A 57 1.26 5.79 16.10
C THR A 57 2.18 5.73 17.32
N TYR A 58 3.22 4.91 17.28
CA TYR A 58 4.13 4.75 18.40
C TYR A 58 4.92 6.05 18.66
N ARG A 59 5.17 6.39 19.92
CA ARG A 59 5.90 7.61 20.34
C ARG A 59 7.04 7.31 21.30
N GLY A 60 7.47 6.05 21.38
CA GLY A 60 8.63 5.63 22.16
C GLY A 60 9.95 6.13 21.56
N ARG A 61 10.99 6.28 22.41
CA ARG A 61 12.33 6.69 21.97
C ARG A 61 13.07 5.61 21.18
N ASP A 62 12.59 4.38 21.29
CA ASP A 62 13.04 3.14 20.68
C ASP A 62 12.25 2.78 19.41
N MET A 63 11.54 3.74 18.80
CA MET A 63 10.77 3.53 17.56
C MET A 63 11.63 2.92 16.43
N LEU A 64 12.82 3.50 16.17
CA LEU A 64 13.73 2.99 15.15
C LEU A 64 14.24 1.58 15.50
N GLU A 65 14.52 1.32 16.77
CA GLU A 65 14.92 -0.01 17.22
C GLU A 65 13.78 -1.03 17.03
N THR A 66 12.55 -0.65 17.39
CA THR A 66 11.35 -1.48 17.21
C THR A 66 11.13 -1.83 15.74
N LEU A 67 11.28 -0.86 14.83
CA LEU A 67 11.18 -1.09 13.39
C LEU A 67 12.28 -2.03 12.89
N ASN A 68 13.53 -1.80 13.32
CA ASN A 68 14.67 -2.66 12.95
C ASN A 68 14.50 -4.09 13.47
N GLN A 69 13.94 -4.27 14.68
CA GLN A 69 13.64 -5.59 15.23
C GLN A 69 12.54 -6.30 14.42
N LEU A 70 11.50 -5.58 13.97
CA LEU A 70 10.46 -6.13 13.11
C LEU A 70 11.03 -6.61 11.77
N GLU A 71 11.87 -5.80 11.13
CA GLU A 71 12.53 -6.19 9.88
C GLU A 71 13.44 -7.40 10.09
N TYR A 72 14.36 -7.31 11.07
CA TYR A 72 15.30 -8.40 11.36
C TYR A 72 14.57 -9.72 11.58
N HIS A 73 13.51 -9.71 12.39
CA HIS A 73 12.74 -10.92 12.64
C HIS A 73 12.00 -11.42 11.40
N THR A 74 11.48 -10.52 10.56
CA THR A 74 10.83 -10.89 9.29
C THR A 74 11.82 -11.58 8.36
N LEU A 75 13.00 -10.99 8.17
CA LEU A 75 14.04 -11.52 7.27
C LEU A 75 14.69 -12.81 7.81
N ASP A 76 14.96 -12.89 9.12
CA ASP A 76 15.45 -14.11 9.78
C ASP A 76 14.48 -15.27 9.58
N GLN A 77 13.19 -15.05 9.77
CA GLN A 77 12.19 -16.10 9.58
C GLN A 77 12.00 -16.48 8.11
N LEU A 78 12.13 -15.52 7.19
CA LEU A 78 12.10 -15.78 5.75
C LEU A 78 13.23 -16.72 5.32
N GLY A 79 14.45 -16.54 5.86
CA GLY A 79 15.62 -17.33 5.51
C GLY A 79 15.67 -18.75 6.11
N ARG A 80 14.81 -19.08 7.09
CA ARG A 80 14.78 -20.42 7.72
C ARG A 80 14.01 -21.41 6.86
N VAL A 81 14.43 -22.67 6.83
CA VAL A 81 13.62 -23.76 6.22
C VAL A 81 12.31 -23.92 6.99
N ASP A 82 12.40 -24.19 8.29
CA ASP A 82 11.26 -24.30 9.20
C ASP A 82 11.03 -22.97 9.94
N SER A 83 10.23 -22.07 9.36
CA SER A 83 9.92 -20.78 9.97
C SER A 83 8.85 -20.89 11.05
N PHE A 84 9.10 -20.27 12.20
CA PHE A 84 8.15 -20.08 13.28
C PHE A 84 8.38 -18.71 13.92
N SER A 85 7.48 -17.77 13.62
CA SER A 85 7.51 -16.44 14.21
C SER A 85 6.52 -16.41 15.36
N THR A 86 6.93 -15.89 16.52
CA THR A 86 6.03 -15.65 17.66
C THR A 86 5.08 -14.47 17.39
N ASN A 87 5.41 -13.62 16.41
CA ASN A 87 4.50 -12.60 15.91
C ASN A 87 3.61 -13.25 14.83
N PRO A 88 2.29 -13.41 15.08
CA PRO A 88 1.41 -14.10 14.15
C PRO A 88 1.28 -13.37 12.81
N ILE A 89 1.43 -12.05 12.76
CA ILE A 89 1.35 -11.30 11.51
C ILE A 89 2.60 -11.54 10.65
N VAL A 90 3.78 -11.50 11.27
CA VAL A 90 5.03 -11.90 10.60
C VAL A 90 4.97 -13.36 10.16
N HIS A 91 4.40 -14.25 10.97
CA HIS A 91 4.25 -15.66 10.59
C HIS A 91 3.40 -15.85 9.33
N ALA A 92 2.26 -15.17 9.23
CA ALA A 92 1.41 -15.22 8.03
C ALA A 92 2.10 -14.60 6.81
N PHE A 93 2.82 -13.49 7.00
CA PHE A 93 3.58 -12.83 5.94
C PHE A 93 4.70 -13.75 5.42
N VAL A 94 5.50 -14.34 6.30
CA VAL A 94 6.62 -15.21 5.91
C VAL A 94 6.14 -16.45 5.17
N ASP A 95 5.04 -17.07 5.62
CA ASP A 95 4.42 -18.19 4.89
C ASP A 95 3.98 -17.77 3.48
N THR A 96 3.36 -16.59 3.36
CA THR A 96 2.97 -16.01 2.06
C THR A 96 4.21 -15.71 1.20
N ALA A 97 5.22 -15.07 1.76
CA ALA A 97 6.39 -14.62 1.06
C ALA A 97 7.18 -15.80 0.47
N LYS A 98 7.34 -16.88 1.22
CA LYS A 98 7.93 -18.14 0.74
C LYS A 98 7.11 -18.79 -0.37
N GLN A 99 5.78 -18.77 -0.25
CA GLN A 99 4.91 -19.40 -1.23
C GLN A 99 4.94 -18.67 -2.58
N PHE A 100 5.05 -17.34 -2.59
CA PHE A 100 4.95 -16.52 -3.79
C PHE A 100 6.25 -15.84 -4.20
N ASP A 101 7.39 -16.24 -3.64
CA ASP A 101 8.70 -15.70 -3.97
C ASP A 101 8.76 -14.17 -3.80
N ILE A 102 8.28 -13.70 -2.64
CA ILE A 102 8.47 -12.32 -2.17
C ILE A 102 9.76 -12.31 -1.35
N ASP A 103 10.77 -11.66 -1.89
CA ASP A 103 12.13 -11.67 -1.36
C ASP A 103 12.57 -10.31 -0.80
N ASN A 104 13.84 -10.23 -0.45
CA ASN A 104 14.45 -9.06 0.16
C ASN A 104 14.41 -7.84 -0.77
N ASP A 105 14.39 -8.02 -2.09
CA ASP A 105 14.39 -6.93 -3.06
C ASP A 105 13.08 -6.12 -3.01
N LEU A 106 12.01 -6.71 -2.49
CA LEU A 106 10.75 -6.01 -2.21
C LEU A 106 10.62 -5.60 -0.74
N ILE A 107 11.13 -6.42 0.19
CA ILE A 107 10.95 -6.21 1.63
C ILE A 107 11.86 -5.10 2.17
N GLN A 108 13.14 -5.08 1.80
CA GLN A 108 14.09 -4.09 2.32
C GLN A 108 13.71 -2.65 1.92
N PRO A 109 13.38 -2.35 0.65
CA PRO A 109 12.97 -1.00 0.28
C PRO A 109 11.73 -0.52 1.05
N PHE A 110 10.81 -1.42 1.39
CA PHE A 110 9.69 -1.10 2.25
C PHE A 110 10.14 -0.61 3.62
N PHE A 111 10.99 -1.37 4.33
CA PHE A 111 11.49 -0.95 5.63
C PHE A 111 12.41 0.28 5.57
N GLU A 112 13.16 0.48 4.48
CA GLU A 112 13.92 1.71 4.24
C GLU A 112 13.01 2.94 4.12
N SER A 113 11.85 2.81 3.45
CA SER A 113 10.88 3.90 3.38
C SER A 113 10.31 4.24 4.76
N MET A 114 10.02 3.22 5.59
CA MET A 114 9.56 3.41 6.96
C MET A 114 10.62 4.12 7.83
N ARG A 115 11.91 3.80 7.66
CA ARG A 115 13.01 4.52 8.35
C ARG A 115 13.12 5.98 7.90
N THR A 116 12.88 6.23 6.62
CA THR A 116 12.87 7.57 6.05
C THR A 116 11.79 8.41 6.73
N ASP A 117 10.62 7.82 6.97
CA ASP A 117 9.55 8.46 7.72
C ASP A 117 9.85 8.68 9.21
N ILE A 118 10.85 8.04 9.80
CA ILE A 118 11.28 8.37 11.17
C ILE A 118 12.21 9.59 11.16
N THR A 119 13.06 9.71 10.16
CA THR A 119 14.27 10.55 10.24
C THR A 119 14.25 11.80 9.36
N LYS A 120 13.39 11.87 8.33
CA LYS A 120 13.49 12.86 7.25
C LYS A 120 12.26 13.74 7.13
N HIS A 121 12.45 14.99 6.71
CA HIS A 121 11.36 15.98 6.57
C HIS A 121 11.26 16.66 5.19
N THR A 122 12.30 16.54 4.35
CA THR A 122 12.34 17.11 3.00
C THR A 122 12.96 16.11 2.03
N PHE A 123 12.56 16.16 0.76
CA PHE A 123 12.97 15.18 -0.25
C PHE A 123 13.50 15.87 -1.51
N THR A 124 14.62 15.37 -2.03
CA THR A 124 15.00 15.62 -3.43
C THR A 124 14.11 14.81 -4.38
N ALA A 125 14.20 15.08 -5.68
CA ALA A 125 13.44 14.32 -6.68
C ALA A 125 13.75 12.81 -6.67
N ASP A 126 15.01 12.43 -6.48
CA ASP A 126 15.41 11.02 -6.43
C ASP A 126 14.98 10.35 -5.12
N GLU A 127 15.09 11.08 -4.00
CA GLU A 127 14.63 10.58 -2.69
C GLU A 127 13.12 10.39 -2.66
N TYR A 128 12.36 11.29 -3.28
CA TYR A 128 10.92 11.16 -3.44
C TYR A 128 10.53 9.90 -4.23
N LYS A 129 11.22 9.64 -5.35
CA LYS A 129 11.00 8.42 -6.15
C LYS A 129 11.34 7.16 -5.37
N ASN A 130 12.48 7.13 -4.71
CA ASN A 130 12.89 5.98 -3.88
C ASN A 130 11.93 5.76 -2.72
N TYR A 131 11.46 6.84 -2.09
CA TYR A 131 10.47 6.77 -1.02
C TYR A 131 9.13 6.22 -1.53
N ILE A 132 8.63 6.66 -2.68
CA ILE A 132 7.40 6.09 -3.28
C ILE A 132 7.60 4.62 -3.63
N TYR A 133 8.74 4.28 -4.22
CA TYR A 133 9.06 2.90 -4.56
C TYR A 133 8.94 1.98 -3.34
N GLY A 134 9.61 2.34 -2.24
CA GLY A 134 9.56 1.57 -1.00
C GLY A 134 8.22 1.65 -0.26
N SER A 135 7.58 2.81 -0.20
CA SER A 135 6.36 3.00 0.60
C SER A 135 5.09 2.48 -0.08
N ALA A 136 5.11 2.25 -1.40
CA ALA A 136 3.91 1.86 -2.13
C ALA A 136 4.15 0.90 -3.31
N ASP A 137 5.14 1.15 -4.17
CA ASP A 137 5.29 0.35 -5.40
C ASP A 137 5.62 -1.11 -5.05
N VAL A 138 6.56 -1.34 -4.14
CA VAL A 138 6.92 -2.70 -3.70
C VAL A 138 5.73 -3.45 -3.10
N ILE A 139 4.77 -2.77 -2.47
CA ILE A 139 3.54 -3.40 -1.95
C ILE A 139 2.67 -3.90 -3.12
N GLY A 140 2.58 -3.10 -4.19
CA GLY A 140 1.93 -3.48 -5.44
C GLY A 140 2.61 -4.70 -6.08
N LEU A 141 3.95 -4.72 -6.09
CA LEU A 141 4.76 -5.83 -6.62
C LEU A 141 4.62 -7.10 -5.78
N MET A 142 4.61 -7.00 -4.45
CA MET A 142 4.31 -8.12 -3.54
C MET A 142 2.93 -8.71 -3.83
N CYS A 143 1.91 -7.86 -4.03
CA CYS A 143 0.58 -8.33 -4.42
C CYS A 143 0.59 -8.98 -5.81
N LEU A 144 1.36 -8.45 -6.76
CA LEU A 144 1.46 -9.01 -8.10
C LEU A 144 2.06 -10.42 -8.10
N ARG A 145 3.10 -10.68 -7.28
CA ARG A 145 3.65 -12.03 -7.05
C ARG A 145 2.56 -13.04 -6.64
N ILE A 146 1.64 -12.61 -5.77
CA ILE A 146 0.49 -13.43 -5.34
C ILE A 146 -0.51 -13.62 -6.49
N PHE A 147 -0.79 -12.57 -7.27
CA PHE A 147 -1.77 -12.62 -8.35
C PHE A 147 -1.36 -13.58 -9.46
N THR A 148 -0.07 -13.59 -9.81
CA THR A 148 0.50 -14.41 -10.88
C THR A 148 0.93 -15.80 -10.43
N ASP A 149 0.73 -16.15 -9.14
CA ASP A 149 1.04 -17.47 -8.58
C ASP A 149 2.48 -17.92 -8.88
N GLY A 150 3.44 -16.98 -8.78
CA GLY A 150 4.86 -17.24 -9.07
C GLY A 150 5.23 -17.30 -10.56
N ASN A 151 4.29 -17.08 -11.49
CA ASN A 151 4.59 -16.97 -12.91
C ASN A 151 5.38 -15.67 -13.20
N ILE A 152 6.67 -15.84 -13.47
CA ILE A 152 7.61 -14.72 -13.68
C ILE A 152 7.35 -13.93 -14.97
N ASP A 153 6.87 -14.58 -16.03
CA ASP A 153 6.61 -13.93 -17.30
C ASP A 153 5.36 -13.03 -17.21
N GLU A 154 4.31 -13.53 -16.54
CA GLU A 154 3.13 -12.71 -16.22
C GLU A 154 3.47 -11.57 -15.26
N TYR A 155 4.31 -11.84 -14.24
CA TYR A 155 4.78 -10.81 -13.31
C TYR A 155 5.49 -9.68 -14.06
N LYS A 156 6.53 -10.00 -14.86
CA LYS A 156 7.30 -9.00 -15.60
C LYS A 156 6.45 -8.19 -16.58
N LYS A 157 5.44 -8.81 -17.20
CA LYS A 157 4.52 -8.13 -18.11
C LYS A 157 3.66 -7.07 -17.40
N LEU A 158 3.36 -7.26 -16.11
CA LEU A 158 2.43 -6.43 -15.35
C LEU A 158 3.12 -5.56 -14.29
N GLU A 159 4.43 -5.75 -14.09
CA GLU A 159 5.26 -5.09 -13.07
C GLU A 159 5.15 -3.56 -13.13
N GLU A 160 5.38 -2.96 -14.30
CA GLU A 160 5.30 -1.50 -14.46
C GLU A 160 3.91 -0.96 -14.09
N GLY A 161 2.84 -1.65 -14.48
CA GLY A 161 1.48 -1.24 -14.17
C GLY A 161 1.11 -1.40 -12.69
N ALA A 162 1.65 -2.44 -12.03
CA ALA A 162 1.46 -2.65 -10.59
C ALA A 162 2.21 -1.60 -9.77
N ALA A 163 3.46 -1.28 -10.14
CA ALA A 163 4.23 -0.20 -9.53
C ALA A 163 3.55 1.15 -9.75
N ALA A 164 3.15 1.48 -10.99
CA ALA A 164 2.44 2.72 -11.30
C ALA A 164 1.14 2.88 -10.48
N LEU A 165 0.41 1.79 -10.23
CA LEU A 165 -0.78 1.85 -9.38
C LEU A 165 -0.43 2.19 -7.91
N GLY A 166 0.66 1.62 -7.39
CA GLY A 166 1.21 1.95 -6.06
C GLY A 166 1.57 3.43 -5.98
N SER A 167 2.36 3.91 -6.93
CA SER A 167 2.75 5.32 -7.08
C SER A 167 1.53 6.24 -7.12
N ALA A 168 0.54 5.96 -7.98
CA ALA A 168 -0.68 6.76 -8.07
C ALA A 168 -1.40 6.86 -6.71
N TYR A 169 -1.56 5.75 -6.00
CA TYR A 169 -2.24 5.74 -4.70
C TYR A 169 -1.49 6.56 -3.66
N GLN A 170 -0.16 6.44 -3.65
CA GLN A 170 0.68 7.12 -2.68
C GLN A 170 0.73 8.62 -2.91
N LYS A 171 0.87 9.05 -4.17
CA LYS A 171 0.79 10.47 -4.55
C LYS A 171 -0.59 11.06 -4.24
N VAL A 172 -1.67 10.30 -4.46
CA VAL A 172 -3.03 10.70 -4.04
C VAL A 172 -3.15 10.83 -2.52
N ASN A 173 -2.50 9.96 -1.75
CA ASN A 173 -2.47 10.06 -0.29
C ASN A 173 -1.73 11.32 0.15
N PHE A 174 -0.53 11.59 -0.36
CA PHE A 174 0.22 12.82 -0.05
C PHE A 174 -0.59 14.08 -0.39
N LEU A 175 -1.23 14.11 -1.56
CA LEU A 175 -2.03 15.26 -1.96
C LEU A 175 -3.24 15.46 -1.05
N ARG A 176 -3.94 14.37 -0.69
CA ARG A 176 -5.10 14.42 0.21
C ARG A 176 -4.73 14.83 1.64
N ASP A 177 -3.58 14.37 2.12
CA ASP A 177 -3.19 14.45 3.53
C ASP A 177 -2.19 15.59 3.80
N ILE A 178 -1.94 16.48 2.82
CA ILE A 178 -0.97 17.58 2.90
C ILE A 178 -1.06 18.41 4.19
N LYS A 179 -2.28 18.71 4.66
CA LYS A 179 -2.51 19.44 5.91
C LYS A 179 -2.08 18.63 7.13
N ALA A 180 -2.53 17.38 7.20
CA ALA A 180 -2.25 16.52 8.35
C ALA A 180 -0.76 16.20 8.44
N ASP A 181 -0.11 15.91 7.30
CA ASP A 181 1.32 15.66 7.25
C ASP A 181 2.15 16.89 7.65
N PHE A 182 1.70 18.09 7.29
CA PHE A 182 2.32 19.33 7.75
C PHE A 182 2.08 19.58 9.24
N ASP A 183 0.83 19.53 9.72
CA ASP A 183 0.48 19.84 11.11
C ASP A 183 1.09 18.84 12.11
N GLU A 184 1.08 17.54 11.78
CA GLU A 184 1.50 16.48 12.70
C GLU A 184 3.00 16.18 12.61
N ARG A 185 3.61 16.32 11.43
CA ARG A 185 4.99 15.89 11.16
C ARG A 185 5.90 16.97 10.60
N GLY A 186 5.34 18.13 10.19
CA GLY A 186 6.08 19.20 9.54
C GLY A 186 6.62 18.82 8.17
N ARG A 187 5.88 18.01 7.39
CA ARG A 187 6.38 17.43 6.13
C ARG A 187 5.50 17.73 4.93
N ILE A 188 6.17 17.86 3.79
CA ILE A 188 5.57 17.74 2.46
C ILE A 188 6.49 16.86 1.60
N TYR A 189 5.89 15.90 0.91
CA TYR A 189 6.62 14.90 0.13
C TYR A 189 6.98 15.40 -1.29
N PHE A 190 6.18 16.28 -1.88
CA PHE A 190 6.38 16.74 -3.25
C PHE A 190 7.65 17.61 -3.38
N PRO A 191 8.63 17.21 -4.20
CA PRO A 191 9.89 17.95 -4.36
C PRO A 191 9.66 19.38 -4.86
N GLY A 192 10.40 20.34 -4.28
CA GLY A 192 10.31 21.74 -4.69
C GLY A 192 9.07 22.49 -4.18
N THR A 193 8.23 21.85 -3.36
CA THR A 193 7.03 22.45 -2.78
C THR A 193 7.10 22.47 -1.26
N THR A 194 6.64 23.57 -0.64
CA THR A 194 6.41 23.68 0.81
C THR A 194 4.93 23.94 1.07
N PHE A 195 4.50 23.90 2.34
CA PHE A 195 3.09 24.11 2.65
C PHE A 195 2.64 25.52 2.27
N GLU A 196 3.55 26.49 2.42
CA GLU A 196 3.35 27.88 2.05
C GLU A 196 3.32 28.08 0.53
N THR A 197 4.15 27.36 -0.23
CA THR A 197 4.25 27.49 -1.69
C THR A 197 3.32 26.56 -2.47
N PHE A 198 2.62 25.63 -1.80
CA PHE A 198 1.60 24.80 -2.45
C PHE A 198 0.39 25.65 -2.86
N ASP A 199 0.25 25.86 -4.17
CA ASP A 199 -0.83 26.57 -4.82
C ASP A 199 -1.45 25.74 -5.96
N ASP A 200 -2.38 26.33 -6.72
CA ASP A 200 -3.05 25.63 -7.82
C ASP A 200 -2.10 25.25 -8.96
N ALA A 201 -1.03 26.01 -9.20
CA ALA A 201 -0.05 25.70 -10.24
C ALA A 201 0.80 24.48 -9.86
N ALA A 202 1.33 24.43 -8.63
CA ALA A 202 2.03 23.27 -8.11
C ALA A 202 1.12 22.04 -8.07
N LYS A 203 -0.14 22.22 -7.68
CA LYS A 203 -1.16 21.17 -7.67
C LYS A 203 -1.41 20.61 -9.07
N ASP A 204 -1.50 21.46 -10.10
CA ASP A 204 -1.74 21.03 -11.48
C ASP A 204 -0.57 20.19 -12.03
N GLU A 205 0.68 20.56 -11.72
CA GLU A 205 1.87 19.76 -12.08
C GLU A 205 1.83 18.37 -11.43
N ILE A 206 1.52 18.30 -10.13
CA ILE A 206 1.37 17.04 -9.38
C ILE A 206 0.25 16.17 -9.98
N GLN A 207 -0.86 16.79 -10.40
CA GLN A 207 -1.98 16.05 -10.98
C GLN A 207 -1.63 15.41 -12.32
N VAL A 208 -0.80 16.05 -13.15
CA VAL A 208 -0.34 15.48 -14.42
C VAL A 208 0.46 14.20 -14.17
N ASP A 209 1.35 14.21 -13.17
CA ASP A 209 2.13 13.03 -12.79
C ASP A 209 1.24 11.89 -12.25
N ILE A 210 0.27 12.21 -11.39
CA ILE A 210 -0.71 11.24 -10.88
C ILE A 210 -1.54 10.63 -12.03
N GLU A 211 -1.99 11.44 -13.00
CA GLU A 211 -2.75 10.95 -14.15
C GLU A 211 -1.95 10.00 -15.03
N ALA A 212 -0.67 10.28 -15.25
CA ALA A 212 0.21 9.41 -16.01
C ALA A 212 0.33 8.02 -15.37
N ASP A 213 0.43 7.95 -14.04
CA ASP A 213 0.48 6.68 -13.32
C ASP A 213 -0.85 5.92 -13.35
N PHE A 214 -1.99 6.61 -13.20
CA PHE A 214 -3.30 5.97 -13.37
C PHE A 214 -3.49 5.41 -14.78
N GLU A 215 -3.05 6.11 -15.82
CA GLU A 215 -3.16 5.62 -17.20
C GLU A 215 -2.33 4.35 -17.42
N ARG A 216 -1.06 4.33 -16.97
CA ARG A 216 -0.21 3.13 -17.02
C ARG A 216 -0.85 1.95 -16.28
N ALA A 217 -1.35 2.21 -15.07
CA ALA A 217 -2.00 1.18 -14.27
C ALA A 217 -3.28 0.66 -14.93
N HIS A 218 -4.10 1.54 -15.52
CA HIS A 218 -5.35 1.17 -16.17
C HIS A 218 -5.13 0.19 -17.33
N GLN A 219 -4.10 0.42 -18.14
CA GLN A 219 -3.72 -0.46 -19.25
C GLN A 219 -3.35 -1.87 -18.74
N ALA A 220 -2.64 -1.96 -17.62
CA ALA A 220 -2.22 -3.23 -17.03
C ALA A 220 -3.36 -3.99 -16.32
N ILE A 221 -4.35 -3.30 -15.74
CA ILE A 221 -5.43 -3.94 -14.96
C ILE A 221 -6.20 -4.98 -15.79
N GLN A 222 -6.41 -4.75 -17.08
CA GLN A 222 -7.12 -5.72 -17.93
C GLN A 222 -6.32 -7.02 -18.12
N GLY A 223 -4.99 -6.94 -18.04
CA GLY A 223 -4.09 -8.08 -18.14
C GLY A 223 -3.97 -8.90 -16.85
N LEU A 224 -4.44 -8.39 -15.70
CA LEU A 224 -4.35 -9.10 -14.42
C LEU A 224 -5.10 -10.44 -14.47
N PRO A 225 -4.59 -11.48 -13.77
CA PRO A 225 -5.31 -12.74 -13.63
C PRO A 225 -6.70 -12.55 -13.00
N SER A 226 -7.63 -13.43 -13.36
CA SER A 226 -9.04 -13.29 -12.97
C SER A 226 -9.29 -13.33 -11.46
N ASN A 227 -8.37 -13.95 -10.71
CA ASN A 227 -8.37 -14.05 -9.26
C ASN A 227 -8.27 -12.69 -8.54
N ALA A 228 -7.72 -11.67 -9.22
CA ALA A 228 -7.41 -10.36 -8.65
C ALA A 228 -8.05 -9.21 -9.41
N ARG A 229 -8.27 -9.35 -10.72
CA ARG A 229 -8.70 -8.28 -11.63
C ARG A 229 -9.85 -7.44 -11.08
N LYS A 230 -10.92 -8.07 -10.59
CA LYS A 230 -12.11 -7.36 -10.05
C LYS A 230 -11.80 -6.55 -8.81
N ALA A 231 -11.00 -7.10 -7.90
CA ALA A 231 -10.59 -6.42 -6.68
C ALA A 231 -9.71 -5.21 -6.99
N VAL A 232 -8.70 -5.39 -7.85
CA VAL A 232 -7.79 -4.31 -8.25
C VAL A 232 -8.54 -3.22 -9.01
N ALA A 233 -9.38 -3.57 -9.99
CA ALA A 233 -10.20 -2.61 -10.73
C ALA A 233 -11.13 -1.80 -9.79
N THR A 234 -11.71 -2.44 -8.78
CA THR A 234 -12.55 -1.74 -7.79
C THR A 234 -11.72 -0.75 -6.95
N SER A 235 -10.54 -1.19 -6.51
CA SER A 235 -9.61 -0.33 -5.77
C SER A 235 -9.18 0.88 -6.61
N TYR A 236 -8.86 0.64 -7.89
CA TYR A 236 -8.51 1.66 -8.87
C TYR A 236 -9.62 2.69 -8.99
N MET A 237 -10.87 2.25 -9.15
CA MET A 237 -12.02 3.15 -9.26
C MET A 237 -12.22 4.02 -8.01
N TYR A 238 -11.93 3.51 -6.81
CA TYR A 238 -12.01 4.30 -5.59
C TYR A 238 -10.98 5.42 -5.56
N TYR A 239 -9.73 5.08 -5.83
CA TYR A 239 -8.63 6.04 -5.82
C TYR A 239 -8.73 7.02 -6.97
N TRP A 240 -9.11 6.57 -8.16
CA TRP A 240 -9.43 7.45 -9.29
C TRP A 240 -10.54 8.43 -8.90
N ARG A 241 -11.61 7.97 -8.25
CA ARG A 241 -12.69 8.86 -7.83
C ARG A 241 -12.24 9.87 -6.77
N LEU A 242 -11.38 9.46 -5.84
CA LEU A 242 -10.78 10.36 -4.86
C LEU A 242 -9.90 11.40 -5.55
N PHE A 243 -9.06 10.98 -6.48
CA PHE A 243 -8.23 11.85 -7.29
C PHE A 243 -9.07 12.87 -8.08
N GLN A 244 -10.17 12.45 -8.69
CA GLN A 244 -11.10 13.36 -9.37
C GLN A 244 -11.81 14.36 -8.43
N LEU A 245 -11.89 14.09 -7.12
CA LEU A 245 -12.34 15.08 -6.13
C LEU A 245 -11.24 16.10 -5.84
N LEU A 246 -10.00 15.62 -5.61
CA LEU A 246 -8.82 16.47 -5.40
C LEU A 246 -8.57 17.37 -6.60
N LYS A 247 -8.74 16.86 -7.82
CA LYS A 247 -8.59 17.61 -9.07
C LYS A 247 -9.53 18.82 -9.18
N LYS A 248 -10.72 18.73 -8.59
CA LYS A 248 -11.74 19.79 -8.62
C LYS A 248 -11.61 20.79 -7.48
N ALA A 249 -10.96 20.39 -6.39
CA ALA A 249 -10.75 21.24 -5.24
C ALA A 249 -9.64 22.26 -5.52
N SER A 250 -9.74 23.46 -4.95
CA SER A 250 -8.62 24.40 -4.96
C SER A 250 -7.48 23.91 -4.06
N ALA A 251 -6.27 24.40 -4.26
CA ALA A 251 -5.16 24.14 -3.34
C ALA A 251 -5.50 24.58 -1.90
N GLU A 252 -6.27 25.67 -1.75
CA GLU A 252 -6.75 26.15 -0.45
C GLU A 252 -7.69 25.15 0.23
N ASP A 253 -8.65 24.58 -0.51
CA ASP A 253 -9.56 23.55 0.02
C ASP A 253 -8.79 22.32 0.51
N ILE A 254 -7.80 21.86 -0.27
CA ILE A 254 -6.95 20.71 0.08
C ILE A 254 -6.11 21.01 1.33
N LYS A 255 -5.61 22.24 1.47
CA LYS A 255 -4.91 22.71 2.66
C LYS A 255 -5.83 22.93 3.87
N ALA A 256 -7.14 23.06 3.67
CA ALA A 256 -8.12 23.31 4.73
C ALA A 256 -8.71 22.01 5.29
N GLU A 257 -9.08 21.06 4.43
CA GLU A 257 -9.77 19.84 4.84
C GLU A 257 -9.32 18.57 4.12
N ARG A 258 -9.44 17.45 4.84
CA ARG A 258 -9.13 16.13 4.30
C ARG A 258 -10.30 15.56 3.50
N LEU A 259 -10.23 15.67 2.17
CA LEU A 259 -11.25 15.16 1.26
C LEU A 259 -11.39 13.63 1.28
N ARG A 260 -12.63 13.13 1.22
CA ARG A 260 -12.95 11.70 1.25
C ARG A 260 -14.07 11.36 0.28
N ILE A 261 -14.01 10.19 -0.36
CA ILE A 261 -15.15 9.67 -1.12
C ILE A 261 -16.28 9.25 -0.15
N PRO A 262 -17.53 9.68 -0.37
CA PRO A 262 -18.64 9.30 0.49
C PRO A 262 -18.86 7.78 0.53
N THR A 263 -19.26 7.24 1.69
CA THR A 263 -19.50 5.78 1.88
C THR A 263 -20.51 5.23 0.88
N ALA A 264 -21.59 5.95 0.59
CA ALA A 264 -22.57 5.56 -0.41
C ALA A 264 -21.95 5.39 -1.82
N THR A 265 -20.99 6.25 -2.17
CA THR A 265 -20.24 6.15 -3.43
C THR A 265 -19.37 4.90 -3.44
N LYS A 266 -18.69 4.59 -2.33
CA LYS A 266 -17.90 3.34 -2.19
C LYS A 266 -18.80 2.11 -2.38
N ILE A 267 -19.93 2.05 -1.68
CA ILE A 267 -20.90 0.94 -1.78
C ILE A 267 -21.40 0.78 -3.22
N ARG A 268 -21.75 1.87 -3.90
CA ARG A 268 -22.25 1.82 -5.29
C ARG A 268 -21.20 1.27 -6.25
N LEU A 269 -19.96 1.73 -6.14
CA LEU A 269 -18.84 1.27 -6.97
C LEU A 269 -18.53 -0.21 -6.70
N TYR A 270 -18.52 -0.65 -5.43
CA TYR A 270 -18.42 -2.07 -5.08
C TYR A 270 -19.53 -2.92 -5.70
N ALA A 271 -20.78 -2.47 -5.58
CA ALA A 271 -21.93 -3.20 -6.10
C ALA A 271 -21.86 -3.37 -7.62
N LYS A 272 -21.44 -2.31 -8.35
CA LYS A 272 -21.18 -2.38 -9.79
C LYS A 272 -20.13 -3.42 -10.16
N ALA A 273 -18.98 -3.38 -9.50
CA ALA A 273 -17.89 -4.32 -9.74
C ALA A 273 -18.30 -5.78 -9.44
N LYS A 274 -19.08 -6.01 -8.38
CA LYS A 274 -19.58 -7.35 -8.03
C LYS A 274 -20.52 -7.93 -9.09
N VAL A 275 -21.34 -7.09 -9.72
CA VAL A 275 -22.33 -7.49 -10.74
C VAL A 275 -21.72 -7.54 -12.16
N GLY A 276 -20.48 -7.06 -12.33
CA GLY A 276 -19.77 -7.08 -13.62
C GLY A 276 -20.33 -6.06 -14.63
N ARG A 277 -20.83 -4.91 -14.15
CA ARG A 277 -21.36 -3.81 -14.97
C ARG A 277 -20.62 -2.50 -14.71
#